data_AF-A0A2V8RFI3-F1
#
_entry.id   AF-A0A2V8RFI3-F1
#
_cell.length_a   1.000
_cell.length_b   1.000
_cell.length_c   1.000
_cell.angle_alpha   90.00
_cell.angle_beta   90.00
_cell.angle_gamma   90.00
#
_symmetry.space_group_name_H-M   'P 1'
#
loop_
_entity.id
_entity.type
_entity.pdbx_description
1 polymer ?
#
loop_
_entity_poly.entity_id
_entity_poly.type
_entity_poly.pdbx_seq_one_letter_code
_entity_poly.pdbx_strand_id
1 'polypeptide(L)'
;MIIKSSAEIPFRSAAGVLVAYAVITPVKDAGTVATAPLIQIDQADAQENGETEIQLRESESYEYEVRVPAGQDLRLRCSLAERRKTIKNGQPDAGRLDTSCWCGTLLLELVHGAAINGPAVATALVDVRSVKLDYRTEYRGMLRRVAQELADLVADARSSAKVSFRSSFEERRDAGWMQIQTELLREILESADFAAAMHRIITFPHERLAFEALEVRTDR
;
A
#
# COMPACT_ATOMS: atom_id res chain seq x y z
N MET A 1 5.52 -18.98 11.49
CA MET A 1 6.38 -18.11 10.65
C MET A 1 7.71 -18.80 10.41
N ILE A 2 8.13 -18.93 9.15
CA ILE A 2 9.32 -19.67 8.73
C ILE A 2 10.16 -18.74 7.85
N ILE A 3 11.48 -18.68 8.10
CA ILE A 3 12.43 -17.94 7.25
C ILE A 3 12.63 -18.71 5.94
N LYS A 4 12.63 -18.00 4.82
CA LYS A 4 12.86 -18.60 3.50
C LYS A 4 14.06 -17.95 2.81
N SER A 5 14.85 -18.77 2.13
CA SER A 5 15.92 -18.33 1.22
C SER A 5 15.41 -18.05 -0.19
N SER A 6 14.22 -18.55 -0.54
CA SER A 6 13.48 -18.20 -1.76
C SER A 6 12.01 -18.57 -1.59
N ALA A 7 11.13 -17.92 -2.37
CA ALA A 7 9.71 -18.21 -2.39
C ALA A 7 9.18 -18.24 -3.82
N GLU A 8 8.29 -19.19 -4.10
CA GLU A 8 7.58 -19.27 -5.38
C GLU A 8 6.18 -18.68 -5.21
N ILE A 9 5.92 -17.58 -5.93
CA ILE A 9 4.65 -16.88 -5.89
C ILE A 9 3.82 -17.30 -7.12
N PRO A 10 2.66 -17.95 -6.92
CA PRO A 10 1.83 -18.41 -8.03
C PRO A 10 1.05 -17.24 -8.66
N PHE A 11 1.17 -17.09 -9.97
CA PHE A 11 0.37 -16.16 -10.77
C PHE A 11 -0.85 -16.86 -11.33
N ARG A 12 -2.03 -16.28 -11.10
CA ARG A 12 -3.30 -16.83 -11.57
C ARG A 12 -3.97 -15.89 -12.54
N SER A 13 -4.59 -16.45 -13.58
CA SER A 13 -5.44 -15.69 -14.50
C SER A 13 -6.71 -15.22 -13.79
N ALA A 14 -7.51 -14.36 -14.44
CA ALA A 14 -8.82 -13.96 -13.94
C ALA A 14 -9.78 -15.15 -13.68
N ALA A 15 -9.55 -16.30 -14.34
CA ALA A 15 -10.29 -17.53 -14.11
C ALA A 15 -9.73 -18.39 -12.95
N GLY A 16 -8.73 -17.92 -12.22
CA GLY A 16 -8.06 -18.62 -11.11
C GLY A 16 -7.06 -19.70 -11.54
N VAL A 17 -6.89 -19.91 -12.86
CA VAL A 17 -5.97 -20.90 -13.41
C VAL A 17 -4.53 -20.44 -13.19
N LEU A 18 -3.68 -21.34 -12.68
CA LEU A 18 -2.25 -21.07 -12.52
C LEU A 18 -1.59 -20.91 -13.89
N VAL A 19 -0.92 -19.78 -14.11
CA VAL A 19 -0.28 -19.43 -15.38
C VAL A 19 1.25 -19.54 -15.28
N ALA A 20 1.85 -19.08 -14.18
CA ALA A 20 3.29 -19.05 -13.98
C ALA A 20 3.64 -18.90 -12.50
N TYR A 21 4.94 -18.93 -12.19
CA TYR A 21 5.48 -18.60 -10.88
C TYR A 21 6.47 -17.44 -10.99
N ALA A 22 6.52 -16.54 -10.02
CA ALA A 22 7.70 -15.72 -9.80
C ALA A 22 8.47 -16.29 -8.61
N VAL A 23 9.73 -16.62 -8.84
CA VAL A 23 10.65 -16.99 -7.78
C VAL A 23 11.31 -15.72 -7.28
N ILE A 24 11.11 -15.41 -6.01
CA ILE A 24 11.72 -14.26 -5.34
C ILE A 24 12.78 -14.76 -4.38
N THR A 25 13.99 -14.21 -4.52
CA THR A 25 15.17 -14.55 -3.72
C THR A 25 15.73 -13.26 -3.11
N PRO A 26 15.85 -13.14 -1.78
CA PRO A 26 16.47 -11.98 -1.17
C PRO A 26 17.96 -11.90 -1.53
N VAL A 27 18.46 -10.68 -1.77
CA VAL A 27 19.88 -10.46 -2.09
C VAL A 27 20.77 -10.63 -0.85
N LYS A 28 20.21 -10.38 0.35
CA LYS A 28 20.90 -10.55 1.63
C LYS A 28 20.39 -11.79 2.34
N ASP A 29 21.30 -12.51 2.99
CA ASP A 29 20.95 -13.63 3.84
C ASP A 29 20.16 -13.20 5.08
N ALA A 30 19.33 -14.12 5.57
CA ALA A 30 18.54 -13.89 6.76
C ALA A 30 19.38 -14.06 8.03
N GLY A 31 19.32 -13.07 8.93
CA GLY A 31 19.89 -13.17 10.27
C GLY A 31 18.92 -13.83 11.26
N THR A 32 17.85 -13.12 11.62
CA THR A 32 16.82 -13.58 12.57
C THR A 32 15.42 -13.50 11.95
N VAL A 33 14.42 -14.18 12.53
CA VAL A 33 13.02 -14.15 12.01
C VAL A 33 12.48 -12.72 11.89
N ALA A 34 12.72 -11.88 12.90
CA ALA A 34 12.30 -10.47 12.90
C ALA A 34 12.93 -9.67 11.75
N THR A 35 14.18 -9.97 11.41
CA THR A 35 14.94 -9.28 10.36
C THR A 35 14.99 -10.06 9.04
N ALA A 36 14.33 -11.20 8.92
CA ALA A 36 14.42 -12.06 7.74
C ALA A 36 13.82 -11.37 6.51
N PRO A 37 14.57 -11.14 5.44
CA PRO A 37 14.04 -10.45 4.26
C PRO A 37 12.81 -11.15 3.66
N LEU A 38 12.73 -12.47 3.77
CA LEU A 38 11.65 -13.27 3.21
C LEU A 38 11.16 -14.28 4.24
N ILE A 39 9.85 -14.31 4.44
CA ILE A 39 9.20 -15.16 5.42
C ILE A 39 7.96 -15.80 4.82
N GLN A 40 7.57 -16.95 5.37
CA GLN A 40 6.28 -17.57 5.12
C GLN A 40 5.50 -17.68 6.44
N ILE A 41 4.27 -17.19 6.46
CA ILE A 41 3.32 -17.37 7.56
C ILE A 41 2.36 -18.53 7.25
N ASP A 42 1.63 -18.96 8.26
CA ASP A 42 0.64 -20.03 8.08
C ASP A 42 -0.53 -19.54 7.21
N GLN A 43 -1.09 -20.41 6.37
CA GLN A 43 -2.17 -20.04 5.46
C GLN A 43 -3.44 -19.62 6.18
N ALA A 44 -3.82 -20.30 7.27
CA ALA A 44 -5.02 -19.93 8.03
C ALA A 44 -4.83 -18.57 8.71
N ASP A 45 -3.65 -18.33 9.29
CA ASP A 45 -3.29 -17.03 9.90
C ASP A 45 -3.25 -15.90 8.86
N ALA A 46 -2.72 -16.17 7.66
CA ALA A 46 -2.72 -15.21 6.55
C ALA A 46 -4.15 -14.86 6.14
N GLN A 47 -5.01 -15.86 5.95
CA GLN A 47 -6.41 -15.66 5.55
C GLN A 47 -7.21 -14.89 6.60
N GLU A 48 -7.07 -15.24 7.89
CA GLU A 48 -7.76 -14.56 9.00
C GLU A 48 -7.42 -13.06 9.06
N ASN A 49 -6.18 -12.71 8.70
CA ASN A 49 -5.68 -11.34 8.75
C ASN A 49 -5.71 -10.60 7.41
N GLY A 50 -6.23 -11.23 6.35
CA GLY A 50 -6.26 -10.65 5.00
C GLY A 50 -4.86 -10.36 4.46
N GLU A 51 -3.92 -11.26 4.71
CA GLU A 51 -2.51 -11.20 4.31
C GLU A 51 -2.18 -12.32 3.32
N THR A 52 -1.05 -12.20 2.65
CA THR A 52 -0.47 -13.26 1.82
C THR A 52 0.49 -14.12 2.63
N GLU A 53 0.53 -15.41 2.30
CA GLU A 53 1.42 -16.37 2.98
C GLU A 53 2.90 -15.99 2.89
N ILE A 54 3.31 -15.50 1.73
CA ILE A 54 4.67 -15.01 1.49
C ILE A 54 4.70 -13.52 1.82
N GLN A 55 5.65 -13.12 2.65
CA GLN A 55 5.86 -11.71 2.98
C GLN A 55 7.32 -11.31 2.77
N LEU A 56 7.50 -10.19 2.08
CA LEU A 56 8.78 -9.51 1.91
C LEU A 56 8.98 -8.52 3.06
N ARG A 57 10.17 -7.94 3.13
CA ARG A 57 10.57 -6.93 4.10
C ARG A 57 10.80 -5.61 3.37
N GLU A 58 10.33 -4.51 3.95
CA GLU A 58 10.66 -3.18 3.45
C GLU A 58 12.17 -2.91 3.52
N SER A 59 12.62 -1.92 2.77
CA SER A 59 14.03 -1.49 2.71
C SER A 59 14.99 -2.63 2.36
N GLU A 60 14.51 -3.61 1.59
CA GLU A 60 15.28 -4.71 1.07
C GLU A 60 15.12 -4.88 -0.44
N SER A 61 16.14 -5.50 -1.01
CA SER A 61 16.18 -5.82 -2.43
C SER A 61 16.17 -7.33 -2.64
N TYR A 62 15.47 -7.74 -3.68
CA TYR A 62 15.27 -9.12 -4.07
C TYR A 62 15.62 -9.30 -5.54
N GLU A 63 16.07 -10.49 -5.91
CA GLU A 63 16.06 -10.94 -7.29
C GLU A 63 14.74 -11.65 -7.56
N TYR A 64 14.17 -11.42 -8.74
CA TYR A 64 13.01 -12.16 -9.20
C TYR A 64 13.34 -12.90 -10.50
N GLU A 65 12.70 -14.05 -10.70
CA GLU A 65 12.72 -14.82 -11.93
C GLU A 65 11.33 -15.39 -12.23
N VAL A 66 10.79 -15.13 -13.42
CA VAL A 66 9.49 -15.63 -13.87
C VAL A 66 9.65 -16.99 -14.53
N ARG A 67 9.11 -18.03 -13.91
CA ARG A 67 9.07 -19.40 -14.45
C ARG A 67 7.71 -19.67 -15.09
N VAL A 68 7.73 -19.88 -16.40
CA VAL A 68 6.53 -20.14 -17.20
C VAL A 68 6.48 -21.62 -17.60
N PRO A 69 5.48 -22.40 -17.18
CA PRO A 69 5.33 -23.80 -17.58
C PRO A 69 5.09 -23.99 -19.09
N ALA A 70 4.44 -23.03 -19.74
CA ALA A 70 3.94 -23.14 -21.12
C ALA A 70 4.80 -22.46 -22.20
N GLY A 71 6.07 -22.09 -21.90
CA GLY A 71 6.99 -21.49 -22.88
C GLY A 71 6.56 -20.13 -23.45
N GLN A 72 5.59 -19.45 -22.82
CA GLN A 72 5.13 -18.13 -23.22
C GLN A 72 6.11 -17.04 -22.79
N ASP A 73 6.21 -15.97 -23.59
CA ASP A 73 6.99 -14.78 -23.24
C ASP A 73 6.18 -13.89 -22.28
N LEU A 74 6.27 -14.19 -20.98
CA LEU A 74 5.63 -13.42 -19.91
C LEU A 74 6.66 -12.58 -19.17
N ARG A 75 6.31 -11.32 -18.93
CA ARG A 75 7.16 -10.33 -18.27
C ARG A 75 6.49 -9.83 -17.00
N LEU A 76 7.28 -9.69 -15.94
CA LEU A 76 6.80 -9.10 -14.69
C LEU A 76 6.60 -7.60 -14.89
N ARG A 77 5.43 -7.11 -14.48
CA ARG A 77 5.11 -5.71 -14.33
C ARG A 77 4.80 -5.44 -12.87
N CYS A 78 5.63 -4.60 -12.26
CA CYS A 78 5.49 -4.10 -10.90
C CYS A 78 6.21 -2.76 -10.83
N SER A 79 5.65 -1.78 -10.12
CA SER A 79 6.25 -0.44 -9.97
C SER A 79 7.60 -0.46 -9.25
N LEU A 80 7.85 -1.50 -8.45
CA LEU A 80 9.06 -1.70 -7.65
C LEU A 80 10.09 -2.62 -8.32
N ALA A 81 9.78 -3.14 -9.51
CA ALA A 81 10.64 -4.09 -10.22
C ALA A 81 11.41 -3.43 -11.36
N GLU A 82 12.72 -3.64 -11.37
CA GLU A 82 13.62 -3.27 -12.46
C GLU A 82 14.08 -4.52 -13.19
N ARG A 83 13.72 -4.62 -14.47
CA ARG A 83 14.15 -5.73 -15.33
C ARG A 83 15.65 -5.70 -15.58
N ARG A 84 16.28 -6.87 -15.59
CA ARG A 84 17.70 -7.02 -15.96
C ARG A 84 17.90 -6.68 -17.45
N LYS A 85 18.74 -5.68 -17.74
CA LYS A 85 18.99 -5.14 -19.10
C LYS A 85 19.63 -6.14 -20.09
N THR A 86 20.24 -7.21 -19.60
CA THR A 86 20.95 -8.21 -20.42
C THR A 86 20.07 -9.37 -20.91
N ILE A 87 18.79 -9.41 -20.51
CA ILE A 87 17.87 -10.48 -20.89
C ILE A 87 17.58 -10.42 -22.39
N LYS A 88 17.80 -11.54 -23.07
CA LYS A 88 17.45 -11.71 -24.49
C LYS A 88 16.03 -12.25 -24.65
N ASN A 89 15.43 -12.01 -25.82
CA ASN A 89 14.14 -12.61 -26.18
C ASN A 89 14.23 -14.14 -26.08
N GLY A 90 13.26 -14.76 -25.40
CA GLY A 90 13.23 -16.20 -25.13
C GLY A 90 13.85 -16.65 -23.81
N GLN A 91 14.54 -15.76 -23.07
CA GLN A 91 14.95 -16.05 -21.69
C GLN A 91 13.83 -15.69 -20.69
N PRO A 92 13.73 -16.44 -19.57
CA PRO A 92 12.85 -16.11 -18.46
C PRO A 92 13.02 -14.64 -18.04
N ASP A 93 11.91 -13.97 -17.74
CA ASP A 93 12.00 -12.60 -17.24
C ASP A 93 12.63 -12.62 -15.85
N ALA A 94 13.60 -11.75 -15.64
CA ALA A 94 14.31 -11.67 -14.37
C ALA A 94 14.79 -10.24 -14.12
N GLY A 95 15.02 -9.93 -12.87
CA GLY A 95 15.40 -8.58 -12.48
C GLY A 95 15.54 -8.43 -10.99
N ARG A 96 15.50 -7.18 -10.56
CA ARG A 96 15.56 -6.80 -9.17
C ARG A 96 14.21 -6.22 -8.75
N LEU A 97 13.74 -6.58 -7.57
CA LEU A 97 12.60 -5.96 -6.92
C LEU A 97 13.12 -5.21 -5.70
N ASP A 98 12.92 -3.90 -5.65
CA ASP A 98 13.38 -3.06 -4.54
C ASP A 98 12.19 -2.49 -3.79
N THR A 99 12.03 -2.93 -2.54
CA THR A 99 10.90 -2.50 -1.71
C THR A 99 11.07 -1.09 -1.18
N SER A 100 12.29 -0.56 -1.08
CA SER A 100 12.57 0.82 -0.63
C SER A 100 11.80 1.20 0.65
N CYS A 101 10.85 2.13 0.58
CA CYS A 101 9.99 2.54 1.72
C CYS A 101 8.55 1.99 1.63
N TRP A 102 8.29 1.10 0.68
CA TRP A 102 6.96 0.58 0.42
C TRP A 102 6.59 -0.49 1.45
N CYS A 103 5.39 -0.40 2.03
CA CYS A 103 4.80 -1.39 2.92
C CYS A 103 3.29 -1.56 2.61
N GLY A 104 2.74 -2.75 2.81
CA GLY A 104 1.35 -3.09 2.47
C GLY A 104 1.22 -4.30 1.53
N THR A 105 0.16 -4.38 0.72
CA THR A 105 -0.07 -5.46 -0.28
C THR A 105 0.29 -5.05 -1.72
N LEU A 106 1.30 -5.72 -2.30
CA LEU A 106 1.94 -5.36 -3.55
C LEU A 106 1.32 -6.19 -4.67
N LEU A 107 0.78 -5.50 -5.66
CA LEU A 107 0.27 -6.14 -6.88
C LEU A 107 1.43 -6.42 -7.83
N LEU A 108 1.54 -7.69 -8.21
CA LEU A 108 2.41 -8.17 -9.26
C LEU A 108 1.55 -8.61 -10.44
N GLU A 109 1.94 -8.20 -11.64
CA GLU A 109 1.23 -8.55 -12.87
C GLU A 109 2.16 -9.21 -13.87
N LEU A 110 1.64 -10.18 -14.63
CA LEU A 110 2.32 -10.72 -15.81
C LEU A 110 1.67 -10.17 -17.07
N VAL A 111 2.50 -9.67 -17.97
CA VAL A 111 2.08 -9.17 -19.29
C VAL A 111 2.83 -9.92 -20.39
N HIS A 112 2.24 -10.00 -21.58
CA HIS A 112 2.90 -10.61 -22.73
C HIS A 112 4.00 -9.69 -23.29
N GLY A 113 5.24 -10.20 -23.35
CA GLY A 113 6.34 -9.64 -24.12
C GLY A 113 6.52 -8.12 -24.05
N ALA A 114 6.84 -7.50 -25.19
CA ALA A 114 7.16 -6.07 -25.32
C ALA A 114 6.00 -5.11 -25.02
N ALA A 115 4.79 -5.61 -24.74
CA ALA A 115 3.65 -4.80 -24.34
C ALA A 115 3.68 -4.53 -22.83
N ILE A 116 4.59 -3.64 -22.38
CA ILE A 116 4.63 -3.16 -20.99
C ILE A 116 3.26 -2.55 -20.58
N ASN A 117 2.51 -2.04 -21.54
CA ASN A 117 1.20 -1.42 -21.35
C ASN A 117 0.00 -2.31 -21.74
N GLY A 118 0.23 -3.61 -21.98
CA GLY A 118 -0.84 -4.55 -22.31
C GLY A 118 -1.72 -4.93 -21.10
N PRO A 119 -2.86 -5.59 -21.32
CA PRO A 119 -3.66 -6.16 -20.23
C PRO A 119 -2.86 -7.22 -19.47
N ALA A 120 -3.09 -7.31 -18.16
CA ALA A 120 -2.49 -8.35 -17.33
C ALA A 120 -3.09 -9.73 -17.69
N VAL A 121 -2.21 -10.68 -17.97
CA VAL A 121 -2.55 -12.09 -18.25
C VAL A 121 -2.87 -12.82 -16.96
N ALA A 122 -2.10 -12.52 -15.92
CA ALA A 122 -2.23 -13.10 -14.61
C ALA A 122 -1.72 -12.11 -13.56
N THR A 123 -2.20 -12.25 -12.34
CA THR A 123 -1.80 -11.42 -11.21
C THR A 123 -1.42 -12.28 -10.01
N ALA A 124 -0.64 -11.68 -9.13
CA ALA A 124 -0.32 -12.21 -7.81
C ALA A 124 -0.24 -11.05 -6.82
N LEU A 125 -0.52 -11.35 -5.55
CA LEU A 125 -0.36 -10.40 -4.45
C LEU A 125 0.76 -10.88 -3.54
N VAL A 126 1.55 -9.95 -3.00
CA VAL A 126 2.55 -10.23 -1.98
C VAL A 126 2.58 -9.09 -0.97
N ASP A 127 2.59 -9.39 0.32
CA ASP A 127 2.72 -8.37 1.36
C ASP A 127 4.19 -8.01 1.59
N VAL A 128 4.45 -6.72 1.83
CA VAL A 128 5.73 -6.22 2.32
C VAL A 128 5.53 -5.70 3.74
N ARG A 129 6.23 -6.32 4.68
CA ARG A 129 6.17 -6.02 6.11
C ARG A 129 7.11 -4.88 6.47
N SER A 130 6.64 -3.98 7.35
CA SER A 130 7.50 -2.95 7.94
C SER A 130 8.43 -3.56 9.00
N VAL A 131 9.63 -2.98 9.14
CA VAL A 131 10.61 -3.29 10.19
C VAL A 131 10.52 -2.28 11.33
N LYS A 132 9.93 -1.10 11.09
CA LYS A 132 10.07 0.06 11.98
C LYS A 132 9.21 0.01 13.23
N LEU A 133 8.21 -0.86 13.27
CA LEU A 133 7.31 -1.18 14.38
C LEU A 133 6.73 -2.59 14.13
N ASP A 134 6.23 -3.30 15.14
CA ASP A 134 5.53 -4.57 14.94
C ASP A 134 4.28 -4.32 14.08
N TYR A 135 4.36 -4.61 12.78
CA TYR A 135 3.40 -4.16 11.76
C TYR A 135 1.94 -4.53 12.10
N ARG A 136 1.74 -5.71 12.70
CA ARG A 136 0.41 -6.21 13.08
C ARG A 136 -0.17 -5.50 14.29
N THR A 137 0.62 -5.30 15.34
CA THR A 137 0.13 -4.77 16.62
C THR A 137 0.23 -3.25 16.69
N GLU A 138 1.31 -2.68 16.18
CA GLU A 138 1.63 -1.26 16.30
C GLU A 138 1.18 -0.45 15.08
N TYR A 139 1.55 -0.84 13.86
CA TYR A 139 1.22 -0.05 12.66
C TYR A 139 -0.24 -0.20 12.24
N ARG A 140 -0.75 -1.44 12.06
CA ARG A 140 -2.18 -1.68 11.76
C ARG A 140 -3.07 -1.27 12.92
N GLY A 141 -2.62 -1.45 14.17
CA GLY A 141 -3.33 -0.94 15.35
C GLY A 141 -3.45 0.58 15.33
N MET A 142 -2.37 1.29 15.00
CA MET A 142 -2.37 2.74 14.83
C MET A 142 -3.28 3.17 13.69
N LEU A 143 -3.20 2.57 12.50
CA LEU A 143 -4.08 2.92 11.38
C LEU A 143 -5.55 2.65 11.67
N ARG A 144 -5.88 1.53 12.34
CA ARG A 144 -7.25 1.24 12.78
C ARG A 144 -7.75 2.26 13.80
N ARG A 145 -6.90 2.68 14.74
CA ARG A 145 -7.23 3.72 15.72
C ARG A 145 -7.42 5.08 15.05
N VAL A 146 -6.55 5.48 14.13
CA VAL A 146 -6.69 6.72 13.35
C VAL A 146 -7.96 6.69 12.52
N ALA A 147 -8.25 5.57 11.85
CA ALA A 147 -9.49 5.41 11.10
C ALA A 147 -10.74 5.52 12.00
N GLN A 148 -10.69 4.95 13.22
CA GLN A 148 -11.75 5.08 14.21
C GLN A 148 -11.90 6.53 14.69
N GLU A 149 -10.80 7.22 15.02
CA GLU A 149 -10.81 8.61 15.46
C GLU A 149 -11.34 9.55 14.36
N LEU A 150 -10.99 9.28 13.09
CA LEU A 150 -11.54 10.01 11.94
C LEU A 150 -13.03 9.69 11.71
N ALA A 151 -13.45 8.43 11.89
CA ALA A 151 -14.86 8.06 11.80
C ALA A 151 -15.69 8.73 12.91
N ASP A 152 -15.16 8.78 14.13
CA ASP A 152 -15.79 9.47 15.27
C ASP A 152 -15.86 10.97 15.03
N LEU A 153 -14.78 11.59 14.52
CA LEU A 153 -14.75 13.01 14.15
C LEU A 153 -15.76 13.33 13.04
N VAL A 154 -15.88 12.47 12.03
CA VAL A 154 -16.86 12.64 10.94
C VAL A 154 -18.29 12.47 11.45
N ALA A 155 -18.53 11.50 12.32
CA ALA A 155 -19.84 11.29 12.94
C ALA A 155 -20.23 12.48 13.83
N ASP A 156 -19.28 13.04 14.57
CA ASP A 156 -19.47 14.22 15.42
C ASP A 156 -19.64 15.51 14.59
N ALA A 157 -18.89 15.67 13.50
CA ALA A 157 -19.07 16.78 12.56
C ALA A 157 -20.43 16.75 11.84
N ARG A 158 -21.03 15.57 11.70
CA ARG A 158 -22.37 15.35 11.12
C ARG A 158 -23.49 15.33 12.15
N SER A 159 -23.16 15.36 13.46
CA SER A 159 -24.12 15.49 14.54
C SER A 159 -24.76 16.88 14.50
N SER A 160 -26.08 16.92 14.32
CA SER A 160 -26.89 18.15 14.27
C SER A 160 -26.90 18.94 15.59
N ALA A 161 -26.38 18.37 16.68
CA ALA A 161 -26.24 19.05 17.96
C ALA A 161 -24.86 19.71 18.03
N LYS A 162 -24.77 20.97 17.63
CA LYS A 162 -23.56 21.80 17.80
C LYS A 162 -23.27 22.05 19.28
N VAL A 163 -22.61 21.11 19.94
CA VAL A 163 -22.00 21.34 21.25
C VAL A 163 -20.56 21.79 21.01
N SER A 164 -20.26 23.02 21.40
CA SER A 164 -18.89 23.54 21.40
C SER A 164 -18.02 22.68 22.33
N PHE A 165 -17.16 21.83 21.78
CA PHE A 165 -16.27 21.01 22.58
C PHE A 165 -14.88 21.65 22.72
N ARG A 166 -14.42 21.73 23.97
CA ARG A 166 -12.99 21.88 24.28
C ARG A 166 -12.35 20.53 24.04
N SER A 167 -11.45 20.48 23.06
CA SER A 167 -10.55 19.36 22.78
C SER A 167 -10.07 18.70 24.08
N SER A 168 -10.39 17.41 24.26
CA SER A 168 -9.84 16.56 25.32
C SER A 168 -8.56 15.86 24.85
N PHE A 169 -7.89 16.38 23.81
CA PHE A 169 -6.63 15.80 23.36
C PHE A 169 -5.59 15.93 24.47
N GLU A 170 -5.20 14.80 25.06
CA GLU A 170 -3.99 14.74 25.86
C GLU A 170 -2.80 15.14 24.98
N GLU A 171 -1.97 16.04 25.49
CA GLU A 171 -0.84 16.63 24.77
C GLU A 171 0.25 15.58 24.55
N ARG A 172 0.15 14.82 23.45
CA ARG A 172 1.17 13.85 23.04
C ARG A 172 2.37 14.59 22.46
N ARG A 173 3.54 14.37 23.07
CA ARG A 173 4.84 14.96 22.69
C ARG A 173 5.77 13.97 21.98
N ASP A 174 5.27 12.83 21.50
CA ASP A 174 6.10 11.89 20.76
C ASP A 174 6.38 12.40 19.34
N ALA A 175 7.62 12.20 18.88
CA ALA A 175 8.09 12.72 17.60
C ALA A 175 7.30 12.16 16.41
N GLY A 176 6.76 10.94 16.53
CA GLY A 176 5.91 10.31 15.51
C GLY A 176 4.56 11.01 15.37
N TRP A 177 3.92 11.39 16.49
CA TRP A 177 2.68 12.16 16.48
C TRP A 177 2.86 13.55 15.87
N MET A 178 3.94 14.25 16.21
CA MET A 178 4.28 15.53 15.55
C MET A 178 4.47 15.35 14.04
N GLN A 179 5.15 14.27 13.61
CA GLN A 179 5.37 14.00 12.20
C GLN A 179 4.05 13.76 11.45
N ILE A 180 3.12 13.00 12.04
CA ILE A 180 1.79 12.75 11.46
C ILE A 180 0.98 14.06 11.39
N GLN A 181 0.99 14.88 12.45
CA GLN A 181 0.34 16.19 12.44
C GLN A 181 0.90 17.11 11.35
N THR A 182 2.22 17.11 11.15
CA THR A 182 2.85 17.94 10.11
C THR A 182 2.56 17.44 8.70
N GLU A 183 2.49 16.13 8.47
CA GLU A 183 2.16 15.58 7.14
C GLU A 183 0.67 15.78 6.82
N LEU A 184 -0.23 15.64 7.79
CA LEU A 184 -1.65 15.94 7.60
C LEU A 184 -1.85 17.45 7.30
N LEU A 185 -1.15 18.31 8.04
CA LEU A 185 -1.16 19.75 7.79
C LEU A 185 -0.61 20.07 6.40
N ARG A 186 0.48 19.43 5.99
CA ARG A 186 1.05 19.56 4.64
C ARG A 186 0.02 19.19 3.59
N GLU A 187 -0.61 18.02 3.68
CA GLU A 187 -1.58 17.54 2.70
C GLU A 187 -2.78 18.50 2.58
N ILE A 188 -3.29 19.02 3.71
CA ILE A 188 -4.38 20.00 3.71
C ILE A 188 -3.95 21.30 3.03
N LEU A 189 -2.75 21.80 3.34
CA LEU A 189 -2.22 23.05 2.80
C LEU A 189 -1.85 22.94 1.31
N GLU A 190 -1.42 21.76 0.85
CA GLU A 190 -1.08 21.47 -0.54
C GLU A 190 -2.31 21.10 -1.38
N SER A 191 -3.48 20.91 -0.75
CA SER A 191 -4.72 20.57 -1.45
C SER A 191 -5.18 21.70 -2.39
N ALA A 192 -5.69 21.29 -3.56
CA ALA A 192 -6.25 22.22 -4.53
C ALA A 192 -7.47 23.00 -3.98
N ASP A 193 -8.26 22.36 -3.11
CA ASP A 193 -9.42 22.98 -2.48
C ASP A 193 -9.02 24.10 -1.52
N PHE A 194 -7.96 23.90 -0.71
CA PHE A 194 -7.42 24.94 0.15
C PHE A 194 -6.84 26.10 -0.67
N ALA A 195 -6.06 25.80 -1.71
CA ALA A 195 -5.53 26.81 -2.61
C ALA A 195 -6.64 27.64 -3.28
N ALA A 196 -7.72 27.00 -3.72
CA ALA A 196 -8.87 27.67 -4.32
C ALA A 196 -9.63 28.54 -3.30
N ALA A 197 -9.83 28.05 -2.08
CA ALA A 197 -10.45 28.80 -1.00
C ALA A 197 -9.63 30.05 -0.63
N MET A 198 -8.31 29.91 -0.51
CA MET A 198 -7.40 31.02 -0.23
C MET A 198 -7.38 32.04 -1.37
N HIS A 199 -7.32 31.58 -2.62
CA HIS A 199 -7.41 32.46 -3.78
C HIS A 199 -8.72 33.24 -3.78
N ARG A 200 -9.85 32.61 -3.45
CA ARG A 200 -11.15 33.27 -3.36
C ARG A 200 -11.19 34.33 -2.27
N ILE A 201 -10.69 34.04 -1.08
CA ILE A 201 -10.63 34.99 0.05
C ILE A 201 -9.80 36.23 -0.32
N ILE A 202 -8.64 36.02 -0.96
CA ILE A 202 -7.76 37.13 -1.38
C ILE A 202 -8.40 37.95 -2.51
N THR A 203 -9.06 37.28 -3.46
CA THR A 203 -9.66 37.95 -4.63
C THR A 203 -10.96 38.69 -4.26
N PHE A 204 -11.73 38.16 -3.31
CA PHE A 204 -13.05 38.69 -2.92
C PHE A 204 -13.16 38.89 -1.40
N PRO A 205 -12.34 39.78 -0.80
CA PRO A 205 -12.26 39.93 0.65
C PRO A 205 -13.54 40.49 1.31
N HIS A 206 -14.45 41.05 0.50
CA HIS A 206 -15.72 41.62 0.95
C HIS A 206 -16.90 40.65 0.82
N GLU A 207 -16.70 39.46 0.24
CA GLU A 207 -17.74 38.46 0.07
C GLU A 207 -17.92 37.67 1.39
N ARG A 208 -19.15 37.64 1.93
CA ARG A 208 -19.47 36.82 3.10
C ARG A 208 -19.66 35.37 2.66
N LEU A 209 -18.80 34.48 3.15
CA LEU A 209 -18.95 33.03 2.98
C LEU A 209 -20.19 32.55 3.75
N ALA A 210 -21.27 32.25 3.04
CA ALA A 210 -22.44 31.58 3.59
C ALA A 210 -22.35 30.09 3.25
N PHE A 211 -22.54 29.22 4.24
CA PHE A 211 -22.69 27.79 4.00
C PHE A 211 -24.00 27.55 3.25
N GLU A 212 -23.91 27.03 2.03
CA GLU A 212 -25.07 26.61 1.28
C GLU A 212 -25.66 25.36 1.96
N ALA A 213 -26.78 25.52 2.67
CA ALA A 213 -27.52 24.40 3.19
C ALA A 213 -28.13 23.67 1.98
N LEU A 214 -27.60 22.49 1.66
CA LEU A 214 -28.24 21.56 0.72
C LEU A 214 -29.63 21.21 1.28
N GLU A 215 -30.67 21.89 0.81
CA GLU A 215 -32.04 21.49 1.06
C GLU A 215 -32.27 20.15 0.37
N VAL A 216 -32.37 19.08 1.16
CA VAL A 216 -32.83 17.79 0.69
C VAL A 216 -34.31 17.93 0.36
N ARG A 217 -34.63 18.01 -0.94
CA ARG A 217 -36.01 17.88 -1.43
C ARG A 217 -36.54 16.50 -1.04
N THR A 218 -37.42 16.49 -0.05
CA THR A 218 -38.28 15.35 0.25
C THR A 218 -39.58 15.56 -0.51
N ASP A 219 -39.59 15.16 -1.79
CA ASP A 219 -40.85 15.05 -2.53
C ASP A 219 -41.62 13.82 -2.01
N ARG A 220 -42.90 14.04 -1.73
CA ARG A 220 -43.90 13.08 -1.26
C ARG A 220 -45.02 13.01 -2.27
#